data_AF-A0A3D4R0S4-F1
#
_entry.id   AF-A0A3D4R0S4-F1
#
_cell.length_a   1.000
_cell.length_b   1.000
_cell.length_c   1.000
_cell.angle_alpha   90.00
_cell.angle_beta   90.00
_cell.angle_gamma   90.00
#
_symmetry.space_group_name_H-M   'P 1'
#
loop_
_entity.id
_entity.type
_entity.pdbx_description
1 polymer ?
#
loop_
_entity_poly.entity_id
_entity_poly.type
_entity_poly.pdbx_seq_one_letter_code
_entity_poly.pdbx_strand_id
1 'polypeptide(L)'
;VLTPNIPEAESLTQMNIRSVAAMKKAAAVIFDLGVKNVVIKGGHLPGRKSSGSTDVLYDGKEFYEFSADWIETKNTHGTGCTYASALAAGLAQGKNIFQAVEQAKRMVTQAIGQSLCLGHGHGPVNVPVNETSPNECLDGLQMAMNILTATRCGQLIPEVQSNLVYAEAGAETESQVAGFPGRMIRFRDGVRVLANPEFGASQHIAHIVLAVLKHDSSHRSVMNIKYSEKIIDVCRRIGFAVESFDRADEPAENKNKDGFSLEWGVNSVLLRTRMIPDIIYDRGGWGKEPMVRVLGRNPVEVVHKVLTILKHL
;
A
#
# COMPACT_ATOMS: atom_id res chain seq x y z
N VAL A 1 -26.74 5.63 -15.96
CA VAL A 1 -25.62 6.60 -15.92
C VAL A 1 -24.94 6.55 -17.28
N LEU A 2 -24.60 7.68 -17.88
CA LEU A 2 -23.81 7.72 -19.13
C LEU A 2 -22.42 8.28 -18.82
N THR A 3 -21.36 7.65 -19.35
CA THR A 3 -19.96 7.95 -18.97
C THR A 3 -19.08 8.35 -20.18
N PRO A 4 -19.46 9.34 -21.01
CA PRO A 4 -18.70 9.63 -22.23
C PRO A 4 -17.29 10.17 -21.92
N ASN A 5 -16.31 9.86 -22.76
CA ASN A 5 -15.08 10.66 -22.83
C ASN A 5 -15.35 11.99 -23.57
N ILE A 6 -14.37 12.89 -23.63
CA ILE A 6 -14.55 14.19 -24.31
C ILE A 6 -14.96 14.02 -25.78
N PRO A 7 -14.25 13.25 -26.65
CA PRO A 7 -14.68 13.06 -28.03
C PRO A 7 -16.12 12.53 -28.18
N GLU A 8 -16.52 11.58 -27.34
CA GLU A 8 -17.89 11.05 -27.30
C GLU A 8 -18.89 12.14 -26.88
N ALA A 9 -18.57 12.96 -25.87
CA ALA A 9 -19.42 14.05 -25.41
C ALA A 9 -19.52 15.18 -26.46
N GLU A 10 -18.44 15.52 -27.15
CA GLU A 10 -18.44 16.46 -28.28
C GLU A 10 -19.36 15.95 -29.39
N SER A 11 -19.31 14.65 -29.71
CA SER A 11 -20.21 14.04 -30.70
C SER A 11 -21.69 14.09 -30.28
N LEU A 12 -21.98 13.90 -28.99
CA LEU A 12 -23.36 13.92 -28.47
C LEU A 12 -23.95 15.33 -28.38
N THR A 13 -23.10 16.32 -28.12
CA THR A 13 -23.55 17.71 -27.84
C THR A 13 -23.30 18.67 -28.98
N GLN A 14 -22.48 18.29 -29.97
CA GLN A 14 -21.97 19.16 -31.02
C GLN A 14 -21.22 20.38 -30.46
N MET A 15 -20.68 20.26 -29.24
CA MET A 15 -19.89 21.30 -28.57
C MET A 15 -18.41 21.00 -28.68
N ASN A 16 -17.58 22.04 -28.63
CA ASN A 16 -16.12 21.90 -28.49
C ASN A 16 -15.74 22.02 -27.01
N ILE A 17 -15.14 20.97 -26.45
CA ILE A 17 -14.89 20.83 -25.00
C ILE A 17 -13.39 20.97 -24.74
N ARG A 18 -13.00 22.17 -24.29
CA ARG A 18 -11.59 22.52 -24.00
C ARG A 18 -11.32 22.89 -22.54
N SER A 19 -12.34 22.88 -21.69
CA SER A 19 -12.22 23.21 -20.26
C SER A 19 -13.23 22.44 -19.42
N VAL A 20 -12.99 22.37 -18.10
CA VAL A 20 -13.93 21.79 -17.13
C VAL A 20 -15.28 22.52 -17.16
N ALA A 21 -15.28 23.84 -17.35
CA ALA A 21 -16.50 24.61 -17.52
C ALA A 21 -17.30 24.18 -18.78
N ALA A 22 -16.61 23.87 -19.89
CA ALA A 22 -17.26 23.33 -21.08
C ALA A 22 -17.79 21.90 -20.85
N MET A 23 -17.08 21.07 -20.07
CA MET A 23 -17.57 19.75 -19.66
C MET A 23 -18.87 19.86 -18.85
N LYS A 24 -18.96 20.78 -17.88
CA LYS A 24 -20.22 21.00 -17.12
C LYS A 24 -21.39 21.36 -18.04
N LYS A 25 -21.18 22.26 -19.01
CA LYS A 25 -22.21 22.62 -19.99
C LYS A 25 -22.62 21.42 -20.85
N ALA A 26 -21.65 20.65 -21.35
CA ALA A 26 -21.93 19.45 -22.13
C ALA A 26 -22.70 18.40 -21.30
N ALA A 27 -22.38 18.25 -20.01
CA ALA A 27 -23.06 17.31 -19.14
C ALA A 27 -24.53 17.68 -18.92
N ALA A 28 -24.85 18.97 -18.80
CA ALA A 28 -26.22 19.47 -18.75
C ALA A 28 -26.98 19.19 -20.06
N VAL A 29 -26.38 19.46 -21.22
CA VAL A 29 -27.00 19.15 -22.53
C VAL A 29 -27.32 17.66 -22.66
N ILE A 30 -26.39 16.78 -22.28
CA ILE A 30 -26.60 15.32 -22.32
C ILE A 30 -27.69 14.89 -21.32
N PHE A 31 -27.77 15.54 -20.16
CA PHE A 31 -28.81 15.26 -19.18
C PHE A 31 -30.20 15.57 -19.75
N ASP A 32 -30.34 16.68 -20.47
CA ASP A 32 -31.60 17.09 -21.12
C ASP A 32 -32.06 16.11 -22.22
N LEU A 33 -31.17 15.25 -22.72
CA LEU A 33 -31.53 14.13 -23.62
C LEU A 33 -32.22 12.95 -22.88
N GLY A 34 -32.42 13.04 -21.56
CA GLY A 34 -33.13 12.05 -20.75
C GLY A 34 -32.24 11.18 -19.85
N VAL A 35 -30.95 11.49 -19.75
CA VAL A 35 -30.01 10.72 -18.91
C VAL A 35 -30.06 11.22 -17.47
N LYS A 36 -30.36 10.34 -16.51
CA LYS A 36 -30.48 10.71 -15.07
C LYS A 36 -29.18 11.14 -14.39
N ASN A 37 -28.02 10.68 -14.87
CA ASN A 37 -26.71 11.00 -14.32
C ASN A 37 -25.67 10.92 -15.45
N VAL A 38 -24.89 11.98 -15.63
CA VAL A 38 -23.90 12.10 -16.72
C VAL A 38 -22.52 12.29 -16.13
N VAL A 39 -21.54 11.51 -16.58
CA VAL A 39 -20.15 11.59 -16.13
C VAL A 39 -19.22 11.78 -17.32
N ILE A 40 -18.73 13.00 -17.54
CA ILE A 40 -17.78 13.27 -18.63
C ILE A 40 -16.36 13.04 -18.13
N LYS A 41 -15.64 12.10 -18.76
CA LYS A 41 -14.26 11.72 -18.41
C LYS A 41 -13.26 12.69 -19.04
N GLY A 42 -12.43 13.35 -18.23
CA GLY A 42 -11.53 14.42 -18.67
C GLY A 42 -10.18 13.97 -19.19
N GLY A 43 -9.93 12.67 -19.34
CA GLY A 43 -8.63 12.13 -19.78
C GLY A 43 -8.16 12.59 -21.17
N HIS A 44 -8.98 13.34 -21.91
CA HIS A 44 -8.67 13.92 -23.23
C HIS A 44 -8.60 15.46 -23.22
N LEU A 45 -8.72 16.10 -22.05
CA LEU A 45 -8.70 17.55 -21.93
C LEU A 45 -7.33 18.12 -22.38
N PRO A 46 -7.28 19.27 -23.05
CA PRO A 46 -6.02 19.97 -23.30
C PRO A 46 -5.33 20.33 -21.98
N GLY A 47 -4.00 20.28 -21.93
CA GLY A 47 -3.23 20.63 -20.72
C GLY A 47 -3.20 19.57 -19.62
N ARG A 48 -3.93 18.46 -19.77
CA ARG A 48 -4.03 17.37 -18.77
C ARG A 48 -2.70 16.84 -18.23
N LYS A 49 -1.62 16.86 -19.02
CA LYS A 49 -0.29 16.44 -18.56
C LYS A 49 0.25 17.30 -17.41
N SER A 50 -0.12 18.57 -17.36
CA SER A 50 0.33 19.54 -16.35
C SER A 50 -0.69 19.75 -15.24
N SER A 51 -1.98 19.56 -15.53
CA SER A 51 -3.09 19.89 -14.61
C SER A 51 -3.81 18.67 -14.03
N GLY A 52 -3.41 17.45 -14.40
CA GLY A 52 -4.13 16.23 -14.04
C GLY A 52 -5.36 15.95 -14.91
N SER A 53 -6.10 14.89 -14.56
CA SER A 53 -7.33 14.46 -15.23
C SER A 53 -8.55 14.68 -14.34
N THR A 54 -9.41 15.62 -14.71
CA THR A 54 -10.66 15.93 -13.98
C THR A 54 -11.88 15.35 -14.69
N ASP A 55 -12.65 14.51 -14.02
CA ASP A 55 -13.94 14.03 -14.52
C ASP A 55 -15.07 14.87 -13.91
N VAL A 56 -16.17 15.05 -14.64
CA VAL A 56 -17.33 15.85 -14.20
C VAL A 56 -18.57 14.98 -14.13
N LEU A 57 -19.19 14.87 -12.95
CA LEU A 57 -20.52 14.29 -12.76
C LEU A 57 -21.56 15.41 -12.70
N TYR A 58 -22.69 15.19 -13.37
CA TYR A 58 -23.92 15.94 -13.19
C TYR A 58 -25.08 14.99 -12.88
N ASP A 59 -25.76 15.20 -11.76
CA ASP A 59 -26.88 14.37 -11.28
C ASP A 59 -28.26 15.01 -11.53
N GLY A 60 -28.29 16.14 -12.25
CA GLY A 60 -29.49 16.94 -12.48
C GLY A 60 -29.71 18.08 -11.47
N LYS A 61 -28.90 18.14 -10.42
CA LYS A 61 -28.94 19.20 -9.40
C LYS A 61 -27.59 19.89 -9.26
N GLU A 62 -26.56 19.10 -9.02
CA GLU A 62 -25.23 19.56 -8.66
C GLU A 62 -24.17 19.02 -9.62
N PHE A 63 -23.08 19.78 -9.73
CA PHE A 63 -21.88 19.36 -10.47
C PHE A 63 -20.79 18.94 -9.50
N TYR A 64 -20.20 17.78 -9.74
CA TYR A 64 -19.08 17.27 -8.95
C TYR A 64 -17.86 17.05 -9.85
N GLU A 65 -16.69 17.40 -9.33
CA GLU A 65 -15.41 17.25 -10.03
C GLU A 65 -14.55 16.21 -9.31
N PHE A 66 -14.00 15.27 -10.09
CA PHE A 66 -13.13 14.21 -9.58
C PHE A 66 -11.78 14.30 -10.27
N SER A 67 -10.80 14.87 -9.57
CA SER A 67 -9.45 15.09 -10.09
C SER A 67 -8.47 14.04 -9.60
N ALA A 68 -7.54 13.67 -10.48
CA ALA A 68 -6.38 12.84 -10.15
C ALA A 68 -5.17 13.29 -10.96
N ASP A 69 -3.96 13.00 -10.46
CA ASP A 69 -2.73 13.30 -11.18
C ASP A 69 -2.66 12.58 -12.52
N TRP A 70 -2.03 13.21 -13.51
CA TRP A 70 -1.83 12.59 -14.80
C TRP A 70 -0.69 11.58 -14.74
N ILE A 71 -0.99 10.34 -15.09
CA ILE A 71 0.01 9.26 -15.17
C ILE A 71 0.41 9.08 -16.63
N GLU A 72 1.69 9.34 -16.94
CA GLU A 72 2.22 9.10 -18.28
C GLU A 72 2.42 7.60 -18.53
N THR A 73 1.52 7.00 -19.32
CA THR A 73 1.61 5.59 -19.72
C THR A 73 1.16 5.39 -21.16
N LYS A 74 1.69 4.34 -21.80
CA LYS A 74 1.22 3.84 -23.11
C LYS A 74 0.02 2.91 -22.96
N ASN A 75 -0.27 2.46 -21.74
CA ASN A 75 -1.25 1.43 -21.44
C ASN A 75 -2.62 2.02 -21.08
N THR A 76 -3.26 2.68 -22.04
CA THR A 76 -4.57 3.34 -21.84
C THR A 76 -5.74 2.51 -22.34
N HIS A 77 -5.48 1.34 -22.92
CA HIS A 77 -6.52 0.47 -23.44
C HIS A 77 -7.32 -0.16 -22.28
N GLY A 78 -8.65 -0.15 -22.40
CA GLY A 78 -9.55 -0.67 -21.37
C GLY A 78 -9.92 0.31 -20.25
N THR A 79 -9.27 1.48 -20.15
CA THR A 79 -9.60 2.51 -19.13
C THR A 79 -11.09 2.86 -19.08
N GLY A 80 -11.72 3.06 -20.24
CA GLY A 80 -13.14 3.38 -20.34
C GLY A 80 -14.06 2.24 -19.86
N CYS A 81 -13.76 1.00 -20.26
CA CYS A 81 -14.54 -0.17 -19.84
C CYS A 81 -14.37 -0.42 -18.34
N THR A 82 -13.14 -0.38 -17.82
CA THR A 82 -12.85 -0.49 -16.39
C THR A 82 -13.61 0.55 -15.59
N TYR A 83 -13.61 1.81 -16.04
CA TYR A 83 -14.35 2.89 -15.37
C TYR A 83 -15.85 2.60 -15.32
N ALA A 84 -16.45 2.27 -16.47
CA ALA A 84 -17.88 1.98 -16.56
C ALA A 84 -18.28 0.75 -15.73
N SER A 85 -17.48 -0.31 -15.76
CA SER A 85 -17.68 -1.53 -14.96
C SER A 85 -17.56 -1.26 -13.46
N ALA A 86 -16.54 -0.51 -13.03
CA ALA A 86 -16.35 -0.15 -11.63
C ALA A 86 -17.52 0.70 -11.09
N LEU A 87 -17.98 1.67 -11.89
CA LEU A 87 -19.14 2.49 -11.56
C LEU A 87 -20.41 1.64 -11.46
N ALA A 88 -20.65 0.76 -12.43
CA ALA A 88 -21.81 -0.13 -12.42
C ALA A 88 -21.81 -1.08 -11.21
N ALA A 89 -20.65 -1.65 -10.86
CA ALA A 89 -20.49 -2.50 -9.69
C ALA A 89 -20.75 -1.73 -8.38
N GLY A 90 -20.19 -0.52 -8.25
CA GLY A 90 -20.43 0.32 -7.07
C GLY A 90 -21.91 0.65 -6.87
N LEU A 91 -22.64 0.96 -7.94
CA LEU A 91 -24.08 1.16 -7.89
C LEU A 91 -24.84 -0.12 -7.50
N ALA A 92 -24.46 -1.28 -8.05
CA ALA A 92 -25.07 -2.56 -7.71
C ALA A 92 -24.86 -2.94 -6.22
N GLN A 93 -23.78 -2.45 -5.61
CA GLN A 93 -23.49 -2.59 -4.18
C GLN A 93 -24.23 -1.59 -3.28
N GLY A 94 -25.11 -0.75 -3.85
CA GLY A 94 -25.90 0.22 -3.10
C GLY A 94 -25.19 1.53 -2.80
N LYS A 95 -24.02 1.80 -3.39
CA LYS A 95 -23.37 3.12 -3.29
C LYS A 95 -24.21 4.16 -4.01
N ASN A 96 -24.21 5.39 -3.49
CA ASN A 96 -24.80 6.50 -4.22
C ASN A 96 -23.93 6.89 -5.44
N ILE A 97 -24.49 7.69 -6.35
CA ILE A 97 -23.81 8.03 -7.61
C ILE A 97 -22.45 8.71 -7.40
N PHE A 98 -22.36 9.64 -6.44
CA PHE A 98 -21.11 10.32 -6.11
C PHE A 98 -20.04 9.31 -5.68
N GLN A 99 -20.38 8.44 -4.73
CA GLN A 99 -19.49 7.40 -4.21
C GLN A 99 -19.07 6.40 -5.29
N ALA A 100 -19.99 6.01 -6.17
CA ALA A 100 -19.70 5.08 -7.27
C ALA A 100 -18.74 5.70 -8.30
N VAL A 101 -18.91 6.98 -8.62
CA VAL A 101 -18.00 7.73 -9.52
C VAL A 101 -16.63 7.92 -8.88
N GLU A 102 -16.58 8.30 -7.60
CA GLU A 102 -15.33 8.45 -6.84
C GLU A 102 -14.53 7.14 -6.83
N GLN A 103 -15.19 6.02 -6.52
CA GLN A 103 -14.57 4.70 -6.55
C GLN A 103 -14.06 4.34 -7.95
N ALA A 104 -14.88 4.56 -8.99
CA ALA A 104 -14.49 4.25 -10.37
C ALA A 104 -13.27 5.06 -10.83
N LYS A 105 -13.23 6.36 -10.48
CA LYS A 105 -12.09 7.23 -10.76
C LYS A 105 -10.84 6.74 -10.06
N ARG A 106 -10.93 6.41 -8.77
CA ARG A 106 -9.80 5.89 -8.01
C ARG A 106 -9.28 4.57 -8.59
N MET A 107 -10.18 3.63 -8.87
CA MET A 107 -9.84 2.32 -9.41
C MET A 107 -9.17 2.42 -10.78
N VAL A 108 -9.70 3.24 -11.71
CA VAL A 108 -9.06 3.39 -13.03
C VAL A 108 -7.69 4.07 -12.91
N THR A 109 -7.55 5.05 -12.01
CA THR A 109 -6.27 5.76 -11.79
C THR A 109 -5.21 4.80 -11.26
N GLN A 110 -5.57 3.97 -10.27
CA GLN A 110 -4.71 2.89 -9.77
C GLN A 110 -4.38 1.89 -10.88
N ALA A 111 -5.36 1.49 -11.69
CA ALA A 111 -5.16 0.53 -12.77
C ALA A 111 -4.22 1.02 -13.88
N ILE A 112 -4.25 2.33 -14.15
CA ILE A 112 -3.32 3.01 -15.05
C ILE A 112 -1.92 3.02 -14.44
N GLY A 113 -1.79 3.38 -13.15
CA GLY A 113 -0.52 3.40 -12.42
C GLY A 113 0.14 2.03 -12.25
N GLN A 114 -0.67 0.96 -12.16
CA GLN A 114 -0.21 -0.42 -12.03
C GLN A 114 -0.16 -1.17 -13.37
N SER A 115 -0.29 -0.46 -14.50
CA SER A 115 -0.34 -1.09 -15.81
C SER A 115 0.98 -1.81 -16.16
N LEU A 116 0.87 -3.06 -16.60
CA LEU A 116 2.00 -3.86 -17.04
C LEU A 116 2.30 -3.56 -18.51
N CYS A 117 3.55 -3.22 -18.83
CA CYS A 117 3.99 -3.07 -20.23
C CYS A 117 4.06 -4.45 -20.91
N LEU A 118 2.94 -4.88 -21.50
CA LEU A 118 2.86 -6.11 -22.28
C LEU A 118 3.01 -5.80 -23.78
N GLY A 119 4.13 -6.21 -24.37
CA GLY A 119 4.40 -6.07 -25.81
C GLY A 119 4.77 -4.64 -26.26
N HIS A 120 4.72 -4.39 -27.57
CA HIS A 120 5.15 -3.13 -28.21
C HIS A 120 3.99 -2.15 -28.54
N GLY A 121 2.74 -2.49 -28.22
CA GLY A 121 1.53 -1.68 -28.50
C GLY A 121 1.05 -0.82 -27.32
N HIS A 122 -0.20 -0.33 -27.39
CA HIS A 122 -0.89 0.25 -26.22
C HIS A 122 -1.33 -0.91 -25.32
N GLY A 123 -0.73 -1.04 -24.12
CA GLY A 123 -1.05 -2.14 -23.22
C GLY A 123 -2.35 -1.96 -22.43
N PRO A 124 -2.84 -3.04 -21.77
CA PRO A 124 -4.03 -3.00 -20.95
C PRO A 124 -3.79 -2.32 -19.60
N VAL A 125 -4.85 -1.74 -19.02
CA VAL A 125 -4.86 -1.36 -17.60
C VAL A 125 -4.89 -2.60 -16.70
N ASN A 126 -4.31 -2.50 -15.49
CA ASN A 126 -4.33 -3.59 -14.52
C ASN A 126 -5.40 -3.32 -13.45
N VAL A 127 -6.59 -3.93 -13.59
CA VAL A 127 -7.71 -3.67 -12.66
C VAL A 127 -7.37 -4.21 -11.26
N PRO A 128 -7.25 -3.35 -10.22
CA PRO A 128 -6.97 -3.85 -8.88
C PRO A 128 -8.18 -4.62 -8.36
N VAL A 129 -7.95 -5.86 -7.97
CA VAL A 129 -8.95 -6.77 -7.38
C VAL A 129 -8.80 -6.69 -5.86
N ASN A 130 -9.45 -5.71 -5.20
CA ASN A 130 -9.81 -5.78 -3.77
C ASN A 130 -10.69 -4.58 -3.36
N GLU A 131 -11.79 -4.88 -2.64
CA GLU A 131 -12.93 -3.99 -2.35
C GLU A 131 -12.92 -3.30 -0.98
N THR A 132 -11.83 -3.37 -0.22
CA THR A 132 -11.74 -2.57 1.02
C THR A 132 -11.50 -1.10 0.68
N SER A 133 -12.16 -0.18 1.38
CA SER A 133 -11.76 1.23 1.42
C SER A 133 -10.23 1.34 1.46
N PRO A 134 -9.57 2.22 0.69
CA PRO A 134 -8.11 2.26 0.60
C PRO A 134 -7.57 2.50 2.00
N ASN A 135 -7.13 1.43 2.64
CA ASN A 135 -6.44 1.53 3.90
C ASN A 135 -4.98 1.43 3.52
N GLU A 136 -4.29 2.56 3.63
CA GLU A 136 -2.87 2.69 3.30
C GLU A 136 -2.04 1.54 3.91
N CYS A 137 -2.42 1.10 5.13
CA CYS A 137 -1.73 0.01 5.81
C CYS A 137 -1.93 -1.32 5.07
N LEU A 138 -3.17 -1.69 4.78
CA LEU A 138 -3.51 -2.94 4.10
C LEU A 138 -2.98 -2.97 2.66
N ASP A 139 -3.14 -1.87 1.92
CA ASP A 139 -2.67 -1.75 0.54
C ASP A 139 -1.13 -1.82 0.46
N GLY A 140 -0.44 -1.13 1.36
CA GLY A 140 1.01 -1.14 1.46
C GLY A 140 1.55 -2.53 1.78
N LEU A 141 0.91 -3.25 2.72
CA LEU A 141 1.26 -4.63 3.06
C LEU A 141 1.01 -5.58 1.89
N GLN A 142 -0.12 -5.44 1.20
CA GLN A 142 -0.43 -6.28 0.04
C GLN A 142 0.58 -6.07 -1.10
N MET A 143 0.97 -4.81 -1.37
CA MET A 143 2.00 -4.50 -2.36
C MET A 143 3.35 -5.11 -1.98
N ALA A 144 3.75 -4.98 -0.72
CA ALA A 144 4.98 -5.58 -0.20
C ALA A 144 4.97 -7.11 -0.30
N MET A 145 3.83 -7.76 -0.03
CA MET A 145 3.66 -9.20 -0.17
C MET A 145 3.79 -9.66 -1.62
N ASN A 146 3.27 -8.89 -2.58
CA ASN A 146 3.41 -9.20 -4.00
C ASN A 146 4.89 -9.17 -4.44
N ILE A 147 5.68 -8.23 -3.90
CA ILE A 147 7.13 -8.17 -4.15
C ILE A 147 7.86 -9.36 -3.53
N LEU A 148 7.52 -9.74 -2.28
CA LEU A 148 8.12 -10.89 -1.60
C LEU A 148 7.79 -12.22 -2.28
N THR A 149 6.55 -12.44 -2.69
CA THR A 149 6.12 -13.68 -3.37
C THR A 149 6.75 -13.84 -4.75
N ALA A 150 7.07 -12.74 -5.43
CA ALA A 150 7.81 -12.76 -6.70
C ALA A 150 9.30 -13.13 -6.54
N THR A 151 9.82 -13.20 -5.30
CA THR A 151 11.24 -13.42 -5.02
C THR A 151 11.48 -14.67 -4.17
N ARG A 152 12.56 -15.39 -4.45
CA ARG A 152 12.97 -16.58 -3.68
C ARG A 152 13.66 -16.20 -2.36
N CYS A 153 12.88 -15.70 -1.41
CA CYS A 153 13.37 -15.19 -0.13
C CYS A 153 13.15 -16.15 1.06
N GLY A 154 12.77 -17.41 0.83
CA GLY A 154 12.45 -18.38 1.87
C GLY A 154 13.58 -18.66 2.87
N GLN A 155 14.85 -18.44 2.49
CA GLN A 155 16.00 -18.61 3.38
C GLN A 155 16.09 -17.56 4.51
N LEU A 156 15.37 -16.44 4.38
CA LEU A 156 15.30 -15.38 5.38
C LEU A 156 14.17 -15.57 6.39
N ILE A 157 13.34 -16.61 6.25
CA ILE A 157 12.24 -16.87 7.16
C ILE A 157 12.73 -17.73 8.35
N PRO A 158 12.53 -17.30 9.61
CA PRO A 158 12.91 -18.07 10.79
C PRO A 158 11.96 -19.25 11.05
N GLU A 159 12.29 -20.13 12.00
CA GLU A 159 11.43 -21.27 12.34
C GLU A 159 10.10 -20.81 12.97
N VAL A 160 10.14 -19.74 13.77
CA VAL A 160 8.91 -19.09 14.27
C VAL A 160 8.18 -18.24 13.22
N GLN A 161 8.60 -18.28 11.96
CA GLN A 161 8.01 -17.55 10.83
C GLN A 161 8.17 -16.02 10.92
N SER A 162 7.94 -15.35 9.80
CA SER A 162 8.07 -13.89 9.71
C SER A 162 6.71 -13.20 9.79
N ASN A 163 6.66 -11.97 10.26
CA ASN A 163 5.54 -11.07 10.02
C ASN A 163 6.08 -9.71 9.58
N LEU A 164 5.30 -9.03 8.76
CA LEU A 164 5.55 -7.69 8.26
C LEU A 164 4.34 -6.88 8.67
N VAL A 165 4.57 -5.82 9.42
CA VAL A 165 3.50 -4.97 9.95
C VAL A 165 3.60 -3.57 9.42
N TYR A 166 2.47 -2.87 9.41
CA TYR A 166 2.38 -1.45 9.11
C TYR A 166 1.39 -0.78 10.04
N ALA A 167 1.85 0.23 10.77
CA ALA A 167 1.06 0.98 11.73
C ALA A 167 0.40 2.21 11.09
N GLU A 168 -0.80 2.54 11.55
CA GLU A 168 -1.43 3.82 11.23
C GLU A 168 -0.57 5.00 11.73
N ALA A 169 -0.76 6.16 11.10
CA ALA A 169 -0.11 7.38 11.57
C ALA A 169 -0.60 7.71 12.99
N GLY A 170 0.32 7.79 13.95
CA GLY A 170 -0.02 8.03 15.35
C GLY A 170 -0.64 6.83 16.07
N ALA A 171 -0.40 5.60 15.60
CA ALA A 171 -0.88 4.39 16.28
C ALA A 171 -0.34 4.31 17.72
N GLU A 172 -1.25 4.04 18.67
CA GLU A 172 -0.94 3.86 20.09
C GLU A 172 -1.17 2.41 20.55
N THR A 173 -1.98 1.66 19.80
CA THR A 173 -2.47 0.33 20.17
C THR A 173 -2.26 -0.70 19.07
N GLU A 174 -2.20 -1.99 19.43
CA GLU A 174 -2.02 -3.09 18.48
C GLU A 174 -3.16 -3.16 17.44
N SER A 175 -4.37 -2.75 17.80
CA SER A 175 -5.52 -2.69 16.87
C SER A 175 -5.34 -1.68 15.74
N GLN A 176 -4.38 -0.76 15.85
CA GLN A 176 -4.02 0.22 14.81
C GLN A 176 -2.79 -0.23 14.01
N VAL A 177 -2.35 -1.48 14.19
CA VAL A 177 -1.24 -2.08 13.45
C VAL A 177 -1.77 -3.22 12.60
N ALA A 178 -1.59 -3.11 11.28
CA ALA A 178 -1.91 -4.17 10.35
C ALA A 178 -0.74 -5.15 10.18
N GLY A 179 -1.04 -6.42 9.92
CA GLY A 179 -0.05 -7.46 9.63
C GLY A 179 -0.72 -8.70 9.03
N PHE A 180 0.04 -9.77 8.84
CA PHE A 180 -0.50 -11.01 8.25
C PHE A 180 -0.95 -12.01 9.33
N PRO A 181 -2.23 -12.38 9.39
CA PRO A 181 -2.71 -13.40 10.31
C PRO A 181 -2.15 -14.76 9.92
N GLY A 182 -1.74 -15.55 10.91
CA GLY A 182 -1.02 -16.81 10.68
C GLY A 182 0.41 -16.65 10.16
N ARG A 183 0.93 -15.41 10.07
CA ARG A 183 2.31 -15.06 9.68
C ARG A 183 2.66 -15.42 8.21
N MET A 184 3.85 -15.02 7.80
CA MET A 184 4.49 -15.40 6.54
C MET A 184 5.33 -16.66 6.73
N ILE A 185 4.92 -17.73 6.06
CA ILE A 185 5.55 -19.04 6.17
C ILE A 185 6.53 -19.29 5.02
N ARG A 186 7.61 -20.01 5.33
CA ARG A 186 8.51 -20.55 4.31
C ARG A 186 7.80 -21.65 3.55
N PHE A 187 7.68 -21.51 2.23
CA PHE A 187 7.17 -22.56 1.36
C PHE A 187 8.17 -22.78 0.23
N ARG A 188 8.92 -23.89 0.32
CA ARG A 188 10.08 -24.18 -0.54
C ARG A 188 11.12 -23.04 -0.44
N ASP A 189 11.47 -22.43 -1.56
CA ASP A 189 12.39 -21.30 -1.69
C ASP A 189 11.69 -19.94 -1.59
N GLY A 190 10.35 -19.91 -1.47
CA GLY A 190 9.55 -18.70 -1.40
C GLY A 190 8.84 -18.51 -0.06
N VAL A 191 7.94 -17.52 -0.05
CA VAL A 191 7.14 -17.12 1.10
C VAL A 191 5.66 -17.18 0.72
N ARG A 192 4.82 -17.63 1.64
CA ARG A 192 3.35 -17.61 1.48
C ARG A 192 2.68 -17.06 2.73
N VAL A 193 1.49 -16.52 2.55
CA VAL A 193 0.56 -16.15 3.63
C VAL A 193 -0.71 -16.96 3.50
N LEU A 194 -1.39 -17.20 4.62
CA LEU A 194 -2.64 -17.96 4.66
C LEU A 194 -3.86 -17.08 4.37
N ALA A 195 -3.77 -15.79 4.71
CA ALA A 195 -4.84 -14.82 4.54
C ALA A 195 -4.28 -13.42 4.26
N ASN A 196 -5.16 -12.54 3.82
CA ASN A 196 -4.88 -11.12 3.57
C ASN A 196 -4.49 -10.41 4.87
N PRO A 197 -3.77 -9.27 4.79
CA PRO A 197 -3.42 -8.52 5.99
C PRO A 197 -4.67 -7.96 6.68
N GLU A 198 -4.62 -7.87 8.00
CA GLU A 198 -5.69 -7.30 8.83
C GLU A 198 -5.10 -6.58 10.05
N PHE A 199 -5.89 -5.70 10.66
CA PHE A 199 -5.52 -4.99 11.88
C PHE A 199 -5.54 -5.90 13.10
N GLY A 200 -4.58 -5.74 14.01
CA GLY A 200 -4.46 -6.56 15.21
C GLY A 200 -3.92 -7.97 14.95
N ALA A 201 -3.47 -8.28 13.73
CA ALA A 201 -3.01 -9.62 13.34
C ALA A 201 -1.72 -10.08 14.05
N SER A 202 -0.91 -9.16 14.58
CA SER A 202 0.41 -9.49 15.15
C SER A 202 0.75 -8.66 16.38
N GLN A 203 0.45 -9.18 17.56
CA GLN A 203 0.79 -8.54 18.84
C GLN A 203 2.31 -8.32 19.01
N HIS A 204 3.08 -9.36 18.71
CA HIS A 204 4.53 -9.37 18.96
C HIS A 204 5.30 -8.34 18.14
N ILE A 205 4.97 -8.18 16.85
CA ILE A 205 5.63 -7.19 15.98
C ILE A 205 4.95 -5.82 16.14
N ALA A 206 3.66 -5.77 16.50
CA ALA A 206 2.98 -4.52 16.84
C ALA A 206 3.69 -3.79 17.99
N HIS A 207 4.04 -4.47 19.08
CA HIS A 207 4.78 -3.83 20.18
C HIS A 207 6.13 -3.22 19.74
N ILE A 208 6.82 -3.84 18.78
CA ILE A 208 8.09 -3.32 18.26
C ILE A 208 7.85 -2.02 17.48
N VAL A 209 6.90 -2.02 16.55
CA VAL A 209 6.63 -0.82 15.74
C VAL A 209 6.03 0.31 16.58
N LEU A 210 5.21 -0.01 17.58
CA LEU A 210 4.69 0.98 18.53
C LEU A 210 5.81 1.58 19.40
N ALA A 211 6.81 0.78 19.80
CA ALA A 211 7.99 1.30 20.48
C ALA A 211 8.77 2.28 19.58
N VAL A 212 8.98 1.92 18.31
CA VAL A 212 9.65 2.79 17.32
C VAL A 212 8.90 4.10 17.12
N LEU A 213 7.57 4.03 17.01
CA LEU A 213 6.68 5.19 16.83
C LEU A 213 6.78 6.23 17.96
N LYS A 214 7.05 5.79 19.20
CA LYS A 214 7.27 6.69 20.35
C LYS A 214 8.53 7.56 20.19
N HIS A 215 9.52 7.10 19.41
CA HIS A 215 10.76 7.83 19.14
C HIS A 215 10.75 8.56 17.80
N ASP A 216 10.15 7.96 16.76
CA ASP A 216 10.05 8.53 15.41
C ASP A 216 8.73 8.14 14.74
N SER A 217 7.89 9.13 14.45
CA SER A 217 6.56 8.91 13.87
C SER A 217 6.59 8.52 12.38
N SER A 218 7.74 8.62 11.71
CA SER A 218 7.88 8.29 10.29
C SER A 218 8.16 6.81 10.04
N HIS A 219 8.80 6.11 10.98
CA HIS A 219 9.10 4.67 10.89
C HIS A 219 7.93 3.82 11.39
N ARG A 220 7.04 3.49 10.46
CA ARG A 220 5.77 2.82 10.75
C ARG A 220 5.74 1.34 10.38
N SER A 221 6.82 0.77 9.84
CA SER A 221 6.83 -0.62 9.38
C SER A 221 8.04 -1.41 9.89
N VAL A 222 7.78 -2.66 10.24
CA VAL A 222 8.80 -3.59 10.76
C VAL A 222 8.56 -4.99 10.20
N MET A 223 9.62 -5.68 9.83
CA MET A 223 9.60 -7.11 9.49
C MET A 223 10.64 -7.87 10.30
N ASN A 224 10.27 -9.03 10.86
CA ASN A 224 11.24 -9.93 11.46
C ASN A 224 11.73 -10.97 10.44
N ILE A 225 13.04 -11.19 10.39
CA ILE A 225 13.71 -12.19 9.55
C ILE A 225 14.67 -13.03 10.39
N LYS A 226 15.06 -14.18 9.84
CA LYS A 226 15.99 -15.12 10.45
C LYS A 226 17.31 -14.44 10.80
N TYR A 227 17.84 -14.77 11.97
CA TYR A 227 19.18 -14.38 12.37
C TYR A 227 20.26 -15.32 11.82
N SER A 228 21.38 -14.73 11.40
CA SER A 228 22.68 -15.40 11.28
C SER A 228 23.78 -14.33 11.32
N GLU A 229 24.99 -14.69 11.77
CA GLU A 229 26.14 -13.77 11.70
C GLU A 229 26.37 -13.26 10.27
N LYS A 230 26.22 -14.15 9.28
CA LYS A 230 26.35 -13.81 7.86
C LYS A 230 25.37 -12.70 7.44
N ILE A 231 24.13 -12.73 7.92
CA ILE A 231 23.14 -11.66 7.65
C ILE A 231 23.59 -10.34 8.27
N ILE A 232 24.05 -10.36 9.52
CA ILE A 232 24.52 -9.15 10.21
C ILE A 232 25.74 -8.54 9.52
N ASP A 233 26.70 -9.37 9.12
CA ASP A 233 27.88 -8.93 8.38
C ASP A 233 27.53 -8.31 7.03
N VAL A 234 26.56 -8.92 6.32
CA VAL A 234 26.01 -8.35 5.08
C VAL A 234 25.38 -6.99 5.34
N CYS A 235 24.51 -6.86 6.35
CA CYS A 235 23.86 -5.59 6.71
C CYS A 235 24.88 -4.47 6.98
N ARG A 236 25.93 -4.77 7.76
CA ARG A 236 27.01 -3.81 8.02
C ARG A 236 27.76 -3.41 6.75
N ARG A 237 28.08 -4.40 5.90
CA ARG A 237 28.83 -4.17 4.65
C ARG A 237 28.07 -3.33 3.63
N ILE A 238 26.74 -3.47 3.54
CA ILE A 238 25.89 -2.66 2.65
C ILE A 238 25.58 -1.26 3.22
N GLY A 239 26.06 -0.95 4.43
CA GLY A 239 25.95 0.37 5.05
C GLY A 239 24.66 0.59 5.84
N PHE A 240 23.93 -0.47 6.20
CA PHE A 240 22.79 -0.34 7.11
C PHE A 240 23.25 0.01 8.53
N ALA A 241 22.50 0.86 9.21
CA ALA A 241 22.68 1.08 10.64
C ALA A 241 22.18 -0.16 11.39
N VAL A 242 23.10 -0.88 12.05
CA VAL A 242 22.82 -2.16 12.73
C VAL A 242 23.09 -2.03 14.21
N GLU A 243 22.06 -2.25 15.01
CA GLU A 243 22.11 -2.25 16.47
C GLU A 243 21.62 -3.59 17.04
N SER A 244 21.95 -3.86 18.31
CA SER A 244 21.50 -5.06 19.00
C SER A 244 21.21 -4.84 20.47
N PHE A 245 20.41 -5.70 21.07
CA PHE A 245 20.28 -5.78 22.52
C PHE A 245 20.51 -7.22 22.99
N ASP A 246 20.97 -7.37 24.24
CA ASP A 246 21.01 -8.66 24.90
C ASP A 246 19.79 -8.81 25.81
N ARG A 247 19.18 -10.00 25.80
CA ARG A 247 18.06 -10.32 26.67
C ARG A 247 18.51 -10.59 28.10
N ALA A 248 19.79 -10.91 28.32
CA ALA A 248 20.36 -11.07 29.66
C ALA A 248 20.30 -9.77 30.48
N ASP A 249 20.40 -8.63 29.80
CA ASP A 249 20.38 -7.29 30.39
C ASP A 249 18.97 -6.81 30.77
N GLU A 250 17.93 -7.60 30.48
CA GLU A 250 16.56 -7.26 30.80
C GLU A 250 16.35 -7.18 32.33
N PRO A 251 15.79 -6.09 32.87
CA PRO A 251 15.50 -5.95 34.29
C PRO A 251 14.59 -7.07 34.80
N ALA A 252 14.89 -7.60 35.99
CA ALA A 252 14.17 -8.74 36.59
C ALA A 252 12.65 -8.49 36.73
N GLU A 253 12.24 -7.24 36.92
CA GLU A 253 10.84 -6.79 37.03
C GLU A 253 10.02 -7.03 35.75
N ASN A 254 10.67 -7.13 34.59
CA ASN A 254 10.03 -7.25 33.28
C ASN A 254 10.05 -8.68 32.71
N LYS A 255 10.90 -9.57 33.26
CA LYS A 255 11.18 -10.92 32.69
C LYS A 255 9.97 -11.84 32.57
N ASN A 256 8.88 -11.57 33.29
CA ASN A 256 7.67 -12.42 33.34
C ASN A 256 6.46 -11.84 32.60
N LYS A 257 6.60 -10.71 31.90
CA LYS A 257 5.51 -10.14 31.09
C LYS A 257 5.76 -10.43 29.61
N ASP A 258 4.94 -11.33 29.03
CA ASP A 258 4.99 -11.62 27.61
C ASP A 258 4.76 -10.34 26.77
N GLY A 259 5.60 -10.12 25.76
CA GLY A 259 5.60 -8.90 24.93
C GLY A 259 6.51 -7.77 25.43
N PHE A 260 6.60 -7.55 26.75
CA PHE A 260 7.38 -6.45 27.35
C PHE A 260 8.90 -6.59 27.14
N SER A 261 9.41 -7.82 27.09
CA SER A 261 10.84 -8.11 26.87
C SER A 261 11.38 -7.53 25.55
N LEU A 262 10.53 -7.43 24.53
CA LEU A 262 10.91 -6.91 23.22
C LEU A 262 10.74 -5.42 23.09
N GLU A 263 9.64 -4.89 23.63
CA GLU A 263 9.48 -3.44 23.74
C GLU A 263 10.66 -2.84 24.52
N TRP A 264 11.05 -3.45 25.64
CA TRP A 264 12.24 -3.04 26.39
C TRP A 264 13.52 -3.10 25.56
N GLY A 265 13.78 -4.24 24.89
CA GLY A 265 15.02 -4.43 24.12
C GLY A 265 15.14 -3.45 22.95
N VAL A 266 14.03 -3.15 22.29
CA VAL A 266 13.99 -2.13 21.22
C VAL A 266 14.14 -0.74 21.82
N ASN A 267 13.43 -0.41 22.89
CA ASN A 267 13.56 0.89 23.56
C ASN A 267 14.98 1.16 24.07
N SER A 268 15.67 0.15 24.60
CA SER A 268 17.06 0.31 25.09
C SER A 268 18.05 0.61 23.96
N VAL A 269 17.75 0.14 22.73
CA VAL A 269 18.48 0.53 21.51
C VAL A 269 18.13 1.96 21.13
N LEU A 270 16.85 2.28 21.03
CA LEU A 270 16.38 3.58 20.56
C LEU A 270 16.85 4.73 21.46
N LEU A 271 16.86 4.53 22.80
CA LEU A 271 17.30 5.54 23.77
C LEU A 271 18.79 5.93 23.66
N ARG A 272 19.64 5.06 23.11
CA ARG A 272 21.08 5.33 22.96
C ARG A 272 21.48 5.73 21.54
N THR A 273 20.57 5.60 20.57
CA THR A 273 20.80 5.96 19.17
C THR A 273 20.20 7.33 18.85
N ARG A 274 20.90 8.14 18.04
CA ARG A 274 20.35 9.44 17.58
C ARG A 274 19.33 9.33 16.45
N MET A 275 19.35 8.22 15.72
CA MET A 275 18.51 7.95 14.56
C MET A 275 17.98 6.52 14.66
N ILE A 276 16.82 6.26 14.08
CA ILE A 276 16.27 4.90 14.01
C ILE A 276 17.21 4.04 13.15
N PRO A 277 17.76 2.93 13.68
CA PRO A 277 18.60 2.03 12.90
C PRO A 277 17.75 1.27 11.87
N ASP A 278 18.35 0.88 10.76
CA ASP A 278 17.70 0.03 9.76
C ASP A 278 17.43 -1.38 10.31
N ILE A 279 18.32 -1.86 11.18
CA ILE A 279 18.34 -3.22 11.71
C ILE A 279 18.49 -3.21 13.23
N ILE A 280 17.61 -3.94 13.92
CA ILE A 280 17.76 -4.28 15.34
C ILE A 280 17.73 -5.80 15.50
N TYR A 281 18.79 -6.40 16.04
CA TYR A 281 18.84 -7.85 16.24
C TYR A 281 19.08 -8.27 17.70
N ASP A 282 18.74 -9.52 18.01
CA ASP A 282 19.11 -10.17 19.27
C ASP A 282 19.61 -11.59 19.00
N ARG A 283 20.52 -12.06 19.87
CA ARG A 283 21.13 -13.40 19.80
C ARG A 283 20.25 -14.49 20.42
N GLY A 284 18.97 -14.20 20.66
CA GLY A 284 18.04 -15.10 21.30
C GLY A 284 18.31 -15.24 22.80
N GLY A 285 17.78 -16.31 23.37
CA GLY A 285 17.95 -16.66 24.78
C GLY A 285 17.37 -18.05 25.04
N TRP A 286 17.32 -18.48 26.29
CA TRP A 286 16.72 -19.77 26.62
C TRP A 286 15.25 -19.81 26.17
N GLY A 287 14.93 -20.73 25.24
CA GLY A 287 13.60 -20.86 24.62
C GLY A 287 13.22 -19.75 23.63
N LYS A 288 14.12 -18.83 23.27
CA LYS A 288 13.85 -17.71 22.36
C LYS A 288 14.78 -17.78 21.14
N GLU A 289 14.21 -17.95 19.95
CA GLU A 289 14.96 -17.96 18.68
C GLU A 289 15.63 -16.58 18.45
N PRO A 290 16.92 -16.54 18.05
CA PRO A 290 17.59 -15.31 17.64
C PRO A 290 16.88 -14.65 16.45
N MET A 291 16.81 -13.31 16.42
CA MET A 291 15.96 -12.60 15.46
C MET A 291 16.60 -11.32 14.95
N VAL A 292 16.36 -11.02 13.67
CA VAL A 292 16.69 -9.73 13.04
C VAL A 292 15.40 -8.99 12.74
N ARG A 293 15.32 -7.72 13.10
CA ARG A 293 14.17 -6.83 12.81
C ARG A 293 14.63 -5.78 11.83
N VAL A 294 13.95 -5.67 10.70
CA VAL A 294 14.20 -4.67 9.66
C VAL A 294 13.14 -3.58 9.79
N LEU A 295 13.59 -2.34 9.97
CA LEU A 295 12.75 -1.18 10.20
C LEU A 295 12.69 -0.30 8.94
N GLY A 296 11.56 0.37 8.74
CA GLY A 296 11.37 1.29 7.62
C GLY A 296 10.12 2.15 7.77
N ARG A 297 9.96 3.10 6.86
CA ARG A 297 8.83 4.05 6.89
C ARG A 297 7.54 3.43 6.39
N ASN A 298 7.64 2.49 5.46
CA ASN A 298 6.52 1.76 4.89
C ASN A 298 6.93 0.31 4.53
N PRO A 299 5.96 -0.59 4.26
CA PRO A 299 6.24 -2.00 4.00
C PRO A 299 7.12 -2.26 2.78
N VAL A 300 6.98 -1.44 1.73
CA VAL A 300 7.77 -1.58 0.50
C VAL A 300 9.24 -1.27 0.76
N GLU A 301 9.53 -0.23 1.54
CA GLU A 301 10.91 0.08 1.97
C GLU A 301 11.52 -1.08 2.77
N VAL A 302 10.78 -1.62 3.74
CA VAL A 302 11.24 -2.76 4.55
C VAL A 302 11.54 -3.97 3.67
N VAL A 303 10.65 -4.30 2.73
CA VAL A 303 10.87 -5.39 1.79
C VAL A 303 12.07 -5.13 0.88
N HIS A 304 12.27 -3.91 0.37
CA HIS A 304 13.46 -3.59 -0.41
C HIS A 304 14.76 -3.77 0.39
N LYS A 305 14.78 -3.40 1.69
CA LYS A 305 15.92 -3.68 2.57
C LYS A 305 16.16 -5.19 2.71
N VAL A 306 15.11 -5.97 2.96
CA VAL A 306 15.18 -7.45 3.05
C VAL A 306 15.72 -8.07 1.76
N LEU A 307 15.24 -7.64 0.59
CA LEU A 307 15.72 -8.14 -0.70
C LEU A 307 17.15 -7.69 -1.01
N THR A 308 17.56 -6.51 -0.54
CA THR A 308 18.95 -6.07 -0.63
C THR A 308 19.86 -6.98 0.19
N ILE A 309 19.47 -7.33 1.42
CA ILE A 309 20.20 -8.31 2.23
C ILE A 309 20.30 -9.63 1.47
N LEU A 310 19.18 -10.14 0.93
CA LEU A 310 19.13 -11.39 0.17
C LEU A 310 20.12 -11.41 -1.01
N LYS A 311 20.20 -10.30 -1.76
CA LYS A 311 21.07 -10.16 -2.94
C LYS A 311 22.55 -10.24 -2.60
N HIS A 312 22.92 -9.91 -1.37
CA HIS A 312 24.31 -9.85 -0.90
C HIS A 312 24.71 -11.03 0.01
N LEU A 313 23.80 -11.99 0.24
CA LEU A 313 24.06 -13.26 0.92
C LEU A 313 24.64 -14.32 -0.03
#